data_AF-A0A486TRE2-F1
#
_entry.id   AF-A0A486TRE2-F1
#
_cell.length_a   1.000
_cell.length_b   1.000
_cell.length_c   1.000
_cell.angle_alpha   90.00
_cell.angle_beta   90.00
_cell.angle_gamma   90.00
#
_symmetry.space_group_name_H-M   'P 1'
#
loop_
_entity.id
_entity.type
_entity.pdbx_description
1 polymer ?
#
loop_
_entity_poly.entity_id
_entity_poly.type
_entity_poly.pdbx_seq_one_letter_code
_entity_poly.pdbx_strand_id
1 'polypeptide(L)'
;MDNPTLGGQELRDKIFSGLKVYEGKAFIERFGLFMGKAQLLEFGLKKILASLPGYNLSEEKLERLTLGQTRVELEKLGLRTDYNECLKSFKDKRNSMAHEFLANYAITQQLLDGPVLIGPFERELTHASYELEQLIIVFDFINSNGDVTAWLEPKAL
;
A
#
# COMPACT_ATOMS: atom_id res chain seq x y z
N MET A 1 22.65 -8.30 19.03
CA MET A 1 21.32 -8.82 18.64
C MET A 1 21.28 -8.73 17.14
N ASP A 2 21.07 -9.85 16.46
CA ASP A 2 20.93 -9.84 15.00
C ASP A 2 19.66 -9.07 14.67
N ASN A 3 19.81 -7.87 14.09
CA ASN A 3 18.67 -7.17 13.53
C ASN A 3 18.16 -8.06 12.40
N PRO A 4 16.91 -8.55 12.44
CA PRO A 4 16.36 -9.26 11.31
C PRO A 4 16.48 -8.35 10.09
N THR A 5 17.02 -8.87 9.00
CA THR A 5 17.12 -8.17 7.72
C THR A 5 16.27 -8.90 6.71
N LEU A 6 15.37 -8.18 6.05
CA LEU A 6 14.62 -8.75 4.93
C LEU A 6 15.51 -8.75 3.68
N GLY A 7 15.99 -9.93 3.28
CA GLY A 7 16.85 -10.06 2.11
C GLY A 7 16.12 -9.75 0.81
N GLY A 8 16.83 -9.23 -0.20
CA GLY A 8 16.22 -8.85 -1.48
C GLY A 8 15.54 -10.02 -2.22
N GLN A 9 16.09 -11.24 -2.13
CA GLN A 9 15.47 -12.44 -2.70
C GLN A 9 14.23 -12.86 -1.90
N GLU A 10 14.33 -12.87 -0.57
CA GLU A 10 13.21 -13.22 0.31
C GLU A 10 12.01 -12.27 0.11
N LEU A 11 12.27 -10.97 -0.03
CA LEU A 11 11.24 -9.98 -0.33
C LEU A 11 10.55 -10.30 -1.67
N ARG A 12 11.31 -10.58 -2.74
CA ARG A 12 10.75 -10.92 -4.05
C ARG A 12 9.90 -12.19 -3.98
N ASP A 13 10.36 -13.23 -3.31
CA ASP A 13 9.63 -14.49 -3.19
C ASP A 13 8.31 -14.30 -2.44
N LYS A 14 8.32 -13.50 -1.37
CA LYS A 14 7.10 -13.13 -0.64
C LYS A 14 6.14 -12.31 -1.51
N ILE A 15 6.64 -11.35 -2.29
CA ILE A 15 5.81 -10.56 -3.22
C ILE A 15 5.14 -11.48 -4.23
N PHE A 16 5.90 -12.35 -4.90
CA PHE A 16 5.33 -13.30 -5.87
C PHE A 16 4.32 -14.25 -5.23
N SER A 17 4.56 -14.70 -4.00
CA SER A 17 3.59 -15.49 -3.25
C SER A 17 2.31 -14.71 -2.96
N GLY A 18 2.41 -13.43 -2.56
CA GLY A 18 1.26 -12.55 -2.34
C GLY A 18 0.45 -12.29 -3.60
N LEU A 19 1.12 -12.24 -4.76
CA LEU A 19 0.49 -12.02 -6.06
C LEU A 19 -0.30 -13.22 -6.59
N LYS A 20 -0.08 -14.43 -6.08
CA LYS A 20 -0.82 -15.64 -6.50
C LYS A 20 -2.33 -15.51 -6.31
N VAL A 21 -2.79 -14.69 -5.36
CA VAL A 21 -4.22 -14.44 -5.13
C VAL A 21 -4.92 -13.80 -6.33
N TYR A 22 -4.16 -13.13 -7.22
CA TYR A 22 -4.69 -12.49 -8.42
C TYR A 22 -4.75 -13.44 -9.63
N GLU A 23 -4.03 -14.56 -9.61
CA GLU A 23 -3.90 -15.47 -10.75
C GLU A 23 -5.25 -16.08 -11.15
N GLY A 24 -5.52 -16.14 -12.46
CA GLY A 24 -6.74 -16.72 -13.02
C GLY A 24 -8.02 -15.89 -12.82
N LYS A 25 -7.93 -14.73 -12.18
CA LYS A 25 -9.10 -13.86 -11.90
C LYS A 25 -9.35 -12.86 -13.01
N ALA A 26 -10.63 -12.52 -13.23
CA ALA A 26 -11.01 -11.46 -14.14
C ALA A 26 -10.46 -10.10 -13.67
N PHE A 27 -10.34 -9.13 -14.58
CA PHE A 27 -9.80 -7.80 -14.27
C PHE A 27 -10.51 -7.13 -13.08
N ILE A 28 -11.85 -7.14 -13.07
CA ILE A 28 -12.65 -6.51 -12.00
C ILE A 28 -12.41 -7.18 -10.65
N GLU A 29 -12.24 -8.50 -10.61
CA GLU A 29 -11.93 -9.22 -9.38
C GLU A 29 -10.53 -8.86 -8.86
N ARG A 30 -9.53 -8.81 -9.76
CA ARG A 30 -8.17 -8.38 -9.41
C ARG A 30 -8.15 -6.95 -8.91
N PHE A 31 -8.89 -6.06 -9.55
CA PHE A 31 -9.03 -4.67 -9.11
C PHE A 31 -9.69 -4.58 -7.73
N GLY A 32 -10.76 -5.34 -7.49
CA GLY A 32 -11.41 -5.40 -6.18
C GLY A 32 -10.48 -5.90 -5.07
N LEU A 33 -9.71 -6.97 -5.33
CA LEU A 33 -8.69 -7.46 -4.40
C LEU A 33 -7.61 -6.42 -4.10
N PHE A 34 -7.11 -5.73 -5.14
CA PHE A 34 -6.15 -4.64 -5.00
C PHE A 34 -6.70 -3.53 -4.11
N MET A 35 -7.90 -3.02 -4.40
CA MET A 35 -8.53 -1.95 -3.61
C MET A 35 -8.78 -2.37 -2.16
N GLY A 36 -9.25 -3.61 -1.95
CA GLY A 36 -9.46 -4.17 -0.61
C GLY A 36 -8.17 -4.24 0.20
N LYS A 37 -7.09 -4.76 -0.39
CA LYS A 37 -5.77 -4.81 0.27
C LYS A 37 -5.22 -3.42 0.56
N ALA A 38 -5.36 -2.46 -0.36
CA ALA A 38 -4.92 -1.08 -0.16
C ALA A 38 -5.67 -0.42 1.01
N GLN A 39 -6.96 -0.70 1.15
CA GLN A 39 -7.78 -0.20 2.26
C GLN A 39 -7.36 -0.85 3.60
N LEU A 40 -7.05 -2.15 3.61
CA LEU A 40 -6.52 -2.83 4.80
C LEU A 40 -5.18 -2.24 5.24
N LEU A 41 -4.29 -1.93 4.30
CA LEU A 41 -3.03 -1.25 4.60
C LEU A 41 -3.27 0.14 5.21
N GLU A 42 -4.22 0.93 4.67
CA GLU A 42 -4.61 2.22 5.25
C GLU A 42 -5.07 2.07 6.72
N PHE A 43 -5.94 1.09 6.99
CA PHE A 43 -6.38 0.82 8.36
C PHE A 43 -5.24 0.37 9.28
N GLY A 44 -4.34 -0.46 8.79
CA GLY A 44 -3.13 -0.86 9.51
C GLY A 44 -2.29 0.36 9.90
N LEU A 45 -2.06 1.28 8.96
CA LEU A 45 -1.29 2.50 9.20
C LEU A 45 -1.98 3.47 10.16
N LYS A 46 -3.31 3.60 10.09
CA LYS A 46 -4.09 4.37 11.07
C LYS A 46 -3.93 3.80 12.48
N LYS A 47 -3.93 2.47 12.62
CA LYS A 47 -3.69 1.81 13.91
C LYS A 47 -2.28 2.09 14.44
N ILE A 48 -1.27 2.06 13.58
CA ILE A 48 0.10 2.45 13.95
C ILE A 48 0.13 3.90 14.41
N LEU A 49 -0.45 4.82 13.63
CA LEU A 49 -0.52 6.24 13.96
C LEU A 49 -1.13 6.48 15.35
N ALA A 50 -2.26 5.83 15.65
CA ALA A 50 -2.93 5.92 16.95
C ALA A 50 -2.12 5.33 18.11
N SER A 51 -1.14 4.46 17.81
CA SER A 51 -0.29 3.80 18.80
C SER A 51 1.02 4.54 19.05
N LEU A 52 1.36 5.56 18.25
CA LEU A 52 2.63 6.26 18.36
C LEU A 52 2.65 7.31 19.48
N PRO A 53 3.79 7.48 20.18
CA PRO A 53 3.98 8.59 21.10
C PRO A 53 3.81 9.94 20.39
N GLY A 54 3.04 10.85 21.00
CA GLY A 54 2.76 12.17 20.43
C GLY A 54 1.53 12.24 19.52
N TYR A 55 0.85 11.11 19.28
CA TYR A 55 -0.47 11.10 18.64
C TYR A 55 -1.49 11.92 19.44
N ASN A 56 -2.24 12.79 18.76
CA ASN A 56 -3.18 13.72 19.40
C ASN A 56 -4.48 13.97 18.60
N LEU A 57 -4.77 13.15 17.59
CA LEU A 57 -5.98 13.31 16.78
C LEU A 57 -7.18 12.65 17.49
N SER A 58 -8.37 13.23 17.30
CA SER A 58 -9.61 12.57 17.71
C SER A 58 -9.91 11.34 16.84
N GLU A 59 -10.68 10.40 17.36
CA GLU A 59 -11.14 9.21 16.62
C GLU A 59 -11.85 9.59 15.31
N GLU A 60 -12.78 10.54 15.37
CA GLU A 60 -13.48 11.06 14.18
C GLU A 60 -12.51 11.60 13.11
N LYS A 61 -11.42 12.27 13.53
CA LYS A 61 -10.41 12.76 12.58
C LYS A 61 -9.60 11.61 12.00
N LEU A 62 -9.20 10.65 12.83
CA LEU A 62 -8.43 9.47 12.41
C LEU A 62 -9.18 8.65 11.37
N GLU A 63 -10.47 8.39 11.59
CA GLU A 63 -11.31 7.61 10.69
C GLU A 63 -11.38 8.24 9.29
N ARG A 64 -11.49 9.57 9.23
CA ARG A 64 -11.61 10.33 7.97
C ARG A 64 -10.30 10.49 7.21
N LEU A 65 -9.15 10.16 7.79
CA LEU A 65 -7.88 10.27 7.07
C LEU A 65 -7.87 9.32 5.87
N THR A 66 -7.44 9.81 4.72
CA THR A 66 -7.05 8.95 3.60
C THR A 66 -5.64 8.39 3.82
N LEU A 67 -5.25 7.33 3.10
CA LEU A 67 -3.89 6.80 3.11
C LEU A 67 -2.81 7.89 2.97
N GLY A 68 -3.04 8.84 2.06
CA GLY A 68 -2.13 9.96 1.84
C GLY A 68 -2.01 10.90 3.03
N GLN A 69 -3.12 11.15 3.74
CA GLN A 69 -3.14 11.97 4.96
C GLN A 69 -2.56 11.22 6.15
N THR A 70 -2.87 9.93 6.31
CA THR A 70 -2.28 9.07 7.35
C THR A 70 -0.76 9.04 7.21
N ARG A 71 -0.22 8.93 5.99
CA ARG A 71 1.23 9.05 5.74
C ARG A 71 1.79 10.38 6.23
N VAL A 72 1.14 11.50 5.93
CA VAL A 72 1.57 12.84 6.38
C VAL A 72 1.61 12.94 7.90
N GLU A 73 0.60 12.42 8.60
CA GLU A 73 0.57 12.44 10.07
C GLU A 73 1.65 11.53 10.66
N LEU A 74 1.89 10.35 10.09
CA LEU A 74 2.99 9.47 10.48
C LEU A 74 4.36 10.13 10.26
N GLU A 75 4.55 10.80 9.12
CA GLU A 75 5.78 11.54 8.79
C GLU A 75 6.09 12.64 9.82
N LYS A 76 5.07 13.38 10.29
CA LYS A 76 5.24 14.38 11.36
C LYS A 76 5.71 13.77 12.69
N LEU A 77 5.37 12.51 12.95
CA LEU A 77 5.79 11.78 14.15
C LEU A 77 7.14 11.07 13.96
N GLY A 78 7.77 11.19 12.80
CA GLY A 78 9.10 10.64 12.53
C GLY A 78 9.09 9.26 11.88
N LEU A 79 8.07 8.93 11.08
CA LEU A 79 8.04 7.70 10.29
C LEU A 79 9.37 7.48 9.54
N ARG A 80 9.92 6.27 9.65
CA ARG A 80 11.14 5.84 8.94
C ARG A 80 11.10 6.16 7.45
N THR A 81 12.23 6.66 6.94
CA THR A 81 12.35 7.29 5.63
C THR A 81 12.09 6.31 4.49
N ASP A 82 12.67 5.11 4.58
CA ASP A 82 12.55 4.05 3.58
C ASP A 82 11.10 3.62 3.33
N TYR A 83 10.31 3.46 4.40
CA TYR A 83 8.89 3.12 4.29
C TYR A 83 8.05 4.32 3.82
N ASN A 84 8.37 5.52 4.29
CA ASN A 84 7.70 6.75 3.85
C ASN A 84 7.88 7.01 2.35
N GLU A 85 9.06 6.76 1.80
CA GLU A 85 9.34 6.89 0.36
C GLU A 85 8.51 5.90 -0.46
N CYS A 86 8.43 4.65 -0.01
CA CYS A 86 7.59 3.63 -0.64
C CYS A 86 6.10 4.03 -0.63
N LEU A 87 5.60 4.53 0.51
CA LEU A 87 4.22 5.03 0.61
C LEU A 87 3.96 6.24 -0.27
N LYS A 88 4.93 7.14 -0.41
CA LYS A 88 4.81 8.34 -1.25
C LYS A 88 4.64 7.97 -2.72
N SER A 89 5.43 7.01 -3.22
CA SER A 89 5.30 6.50 -4.59
C SER A 89 3.94 5.81 -4.84
N PHE A 90 3.47 5.05 -3.87
CA PHE A 90 2.21 4.30 -4.00
C PHE A 90 0.96 5.17 -3.90
N LYS A 91 0.99 6.24 -3.09
CA LYS A 91 -0.17 7.14 -2.87
C LYS A 91 -0.78 7.62 -4.19
N ASP A 92 0.06 8.09 -5.11
CA ASP A 92 -0.42 8.71 -6.35
C ASP A 92 -1.06 7.65 -7.27
N LYS A 93 -0.51 6.44 -7.31
CA LYS A 93 -1.09 5.28 -8.02
C LYS A 93 -2.42 4.85 -7.42
N ARG A 94 -2.50 4.68 -6.10
CA ARG A 94 -3.77 4.33 -5.44
C ARG A 94 -4.84 5.39 -5.70
N ASN A 95 -4.47 6.67 -5.68
CA ASN A 95 -5.40 7.76 -5.93
C ASN A 95 -5.98 7.72 -7.35
N SER A 96 -5.11 7.53 -8.36
CA SER A 96 -5.55 7.35 -9.74
C SER A 96 -6.47 6.12 -9.90
N MET A 97 -6.06 4.99 -9.31
CA MET A 97 -6.83 3.74 -9.29
C MET A 97 -8.22 3.90 -8.67
N ALA A 98 -8.32 4.64 -7.56
CA ALA A 98 -9.56 4.81 -6.81
C ALA A 98 -10.59 5.72 -7.50
N HIS A 99 -10.16 6.67 -8.32
CA HIS A 99 -11.04 7.72 -8.85
C HIS A 99 -11.45 7.51 -10.31
N GLU A 100 -10.51 7.21 -11.20
CA GLU A 100 -10.77 7.30 -12.65
C GLU A 100 -10.53 5.97 -13.37
N PHE A 101 -9.74 5.08 -12.79
CA PHE A 101 -9.23 3.91 -13.48
C PHE A 101 -10.31 2.93 -13.95
N LEU A 102 -11.27 2.58 -13.10
CA LEU A 102 -12.39 1.70 -13.49
C LEU A 102 -13.30 2.34 -14.54
N ALA A 103 -13.57 3.64 -14.43
CA ALA A 103 -14.40 4.35 -15.39
C ALA A 103 -13.72 4.37 -16.77
N ASN A 104 -12.43 4.69 -16.80
CA ASN A 104 -11.63 4.69 -18.02
C ASN A 104 -11.51 3.29 -18.64
N TYR A 105 -11.35 2.25 -17.82
CA TYR A 105 -11.38 0.86 -18.27
C TYR A 105 -12.72 0.51 -18.92
N ALA A 106 -13.84 0.81 -18.25
CA ALA A 106 -15.18 0.48 -18.74
C ALA A 106 -15.51 1.22 -20.05
N ILE A 107 -15.19 2.51 -20.14
CA ILE A 107 -15.36 3.31 -21.36
C ILE A 107 -14.51 2.73 -22.50
N THR A 108 -13.24 2.42 -22.23
CA THR A 108 -12.33 1.84 -23.23
C THR A 108 -12.85 0.51 -23.75
N GLN A 109 -13.32 -0.36 -22.85
CA GLN A 109 -13.89 -1.67 -23.19
C GLN A 109 -15.16 -1.55 -24.04
N GLN A 110 -16.01 -0.55 -23.78
CA GLN A 110 -17.28 -0.35 -24.50
C GLN A 110 -17.10 0.34 -25.86
N LEU A 111 -16.19 1.30 -25.96
CA LEU A 111 -16.01 2.10 -27.18
C LEU A 111 -15.11 1.43 -28.21
N LEU A 112 -14.18 0.59 -27.76
CA LEU A 112 -13.11 0.07 -28.60
C LEU A 112 -13.03 -1.45 -28.40
N ASP A 113 -13.65 -2.17 -29.32
CA ASP A 113 -13.84 -3.63 -29.34
C ASP A 113 -12.52 -4.39 -29.58
N GLY A 114 -11.52 -4.22 -28.69
CA GLY A 114 -10.14 -4.64 -28.93
C GLY A 114 -9.34 -5.00 -27.67
N PRO A 115 -8.95 -6.27 -27.49
CA PRO A 115 -8.07 -6.73 -26.40
C PRO A 115 -6.72 -5.99 -26.30
N VAL A 116 -6.27 -5.36 -27.39
CA VAL A 116 -5.02 -4.59 -27.46
C VAL A 116 -5.08 -3.33 -26.59
N LEU A 117 -6.26 -2.74 -26.39
CA LEU A 117 -6.42 -1.45 -25.72
C LEU A 117 -6.68 -1.57 -24.21
N ILE A 118 -7.01 -2.77 -23.72
CA ILE A 118 -7.08 -3.06 -22.28
C ILE A 118 -5.71 -3.44 -21.68
N GLY A 119 -4.75 -3.85 -22.52
CA GLY A 119 -3.39 -4.24 -22.09
C GLY A 119 -2.65 -3.21 -21.22
N PRO A 120 -2.78 -1.90 -21.45
CA PRO A 120 -2.27 -0.88 -20.54
C PRO A 120 -2.87 -0.96 -19.12
N PHE A 121 -4.19 -1.10 -18.99
CA PHE A 121 -4.86 -1.24 -17.69
C PHE A 121 -4.41 -2.50 -16.95
N GLU A 122 -4.28 -3.62 -17.68
CA GLU A 122 -3.79 -4.88 -17.13
C GLU A 122 -2.38 -4.75 -16.53
N ARG A 123 -1.48 -4.07 -17.26
CA ARG A 123 -0.10 -3.82 -16.79
C ARG A 123 -0.08 -2.87 -15.60
N GLU A 124 -0.88 -1.81 -15.63
CA GLU A 124 -0.92 -0.83 -14.55
C GLU A 124 -1.45 -1.44 -13.25
N LEU A 125 -2.52 -2.24 -13.32
CA LEU A 125 -3.04 -2.97 -12.17
C LEU A 125 -2.00 -3.98 -11.64
N THR A 126 -1.34 -4.72 -12.52
CA THR A 126 -0.28 -5.67 -12.13
C THR A 126 0.86 -4.97 -11.39
N HIS A 127 1.31 -3.82 -11.91
CA HIS A 127 2.38 -3.04 -11.30
C HIS A 127 1.96 -2.45 -9.95
N ALA A 128 0.75 -1.91 -9.85
CA ALA A 128 0.21 -1.40 -8.60
C ALA A 128 0.03 -2.49 -7.54
N SER A 129 -0.43 -3.69 -7.94
CA SER A 129 -0.50 -4.86 -7.07
C SER A 129 0.87 -5.27 -6.55
N TYR A 130 1.90 -5.28 -7.39
CA TYR A 130 3.27 -5.59 -6.95
C TYR A 130 3.77 -4.64 -5.86
N GLU A 131 3.59 -3.32 -6.06
CA GLU A 131 4.00 -2.31 -5.08
C GLU A 131 3.21 -2.40 -3.77
N LEU A 132 1.92 -2.71 -3.87
CA LEU A 132 1.08 -2.94 -2.70
C LEU A 132 1.54 -4.16 -1.89
N GLU A 133 1.85 -5.28 -2.54
CA GLU A 133 2.39 -6.45 -1.83
C GLU A 133 3.73 -6.12 -1.16
N GLN A 134 4.61 -5.38 -1.84
CA GLN A 134 5.86 -4.93 -1.23
C GLN A 134 5.61 -4.10 0.03
N LEU A 135 4.68 -3.13 -0.01
CA LEU A 135 4.32 -2.33 1.15
C LEU A 135 3.76 -3.18 2.29
N ILE A 136 2.88 -4.14 2.00
CA ILE A 136 2.29 -5.03 3.01
C ILE A 136 3.37 -5.90 3.65
N ILE A 137 4.28 -6.47 2.87
CA ILE A 137 5.35 -7.33 3.41
C ILE A 137 6.30 -6.52 4.30
N VAL A 138 6.65 -5.30 3.90
CA VAL A 138 7.48 -4.42 4.73
C VAL A 138 6.72 -3.99 5.97
N PHE A 139 5.41 -3.70 5.85
CA PHE A 139 4.54 -3.39 6.99
C PHE A 139 4.54 -4.54 8.01
N ASP A 140 4.28 -5.76 7.57
CA ASP A 140 4.24 -6.94 8.42
C ASP A 140 5.61 -7.22 9.05
N PHE A 141 6.69 -7.02 8.29
CA PHE A 141 8.05 -7.17 8.77
C PHE A 141 8.36 -6.20 9.92
N ILE A 142 8.06 -4.90 9.75
CA ILE A 142 8.26 -3.89 10.80
C ILE A 142 7.39 -4.23 12.02
N ASN A 143 6.15 -4.63 11.79
CA ASN A 143 5.18 -4.88 12.85
C ASN A 143 5.41 -6.21 13.59
N SER A 144 6.17 -7.15 13.02
CA SER A 144 6.38 -8.49 13.57
C SER A 144 7.04 -8.50 14.95
N ASN A 145 7.80 -7.46 15.29
CA ASN A 145 8.46 -7.33 16.59
C ASN A 145 7.55 -6.76 17.70
N GLY A 146 6.33 -6.33 17.36
CA GLY A 146 5.38 -5.73 18.31
C GLY A 146 5.83 -4.39 18.92
N ASP A 147 6.99 -3.88 18.50
CA ASP A 147 7.56 -2.62 18.98
C ASP A 147 7.13 -1.47 18.06
N VAL A 148 6.24 -0.62 18.56
CA VAL A 148 5.73 0.53 17.81
C VAL A 148 6.85 1.53 17.47
N THR A 149 7.95 1.56 18.23
CA THR A 149 9.08 2.46 17.97
C THR A 149 9.89 2.06 16.73
N ALA A 150 9.76 0.81 16.26
CA ALA A 150 10.39 0.33 15.02
C ALA A 150 9.87 1.05 13.75
N TRP A 151 8.76 1.78 13.87
CA TRP A 151 8.21 2.65 12.83
C TRP A 151 8.89 4.01 12.74
N LEU A 152 9.67 4.40 13.75
CA LEU A 152 10.27 5.72 13.85
C LEU A 152 11.75 5.68 13.50
N GLU A 153 12.25 6.78 12.91
CA GLU A 153 13.69 7.00 12.84
C GLU A 153 14.29 7.03 14.26
N PRO A 154 15.47 6.43 14.49
CA PRO A 154 16.19 6.62 15.73
C PRO A 154 16.45 8.10 15.92
N LYS A 155 15.97 8.68 17.04
CA LYS A 155 16.36 10.04 17.40
C LYS A 155 17.88 10.05 17.57
N ALA A 156 18.58 10.87 16.79
CA ALA A 156 19.99 11.16 17.03
C ALA A 156 20.13 11.63 18.48
N LEU A 157 20.90 10.89 19.27
CA LEU A 157 21.26 11.23 20.65
C LEU A 157 22.13 12.49 20.67
#